data_AF-A0A7Y2KZA2-F1
#
_entry.id   AF-A0A7Y2KZA2-F1
#
_cell.length_a   1.000
_cell.length_b   1.000
_cell.length_c   1.000
_cell.angle_alpha   90.00
_cell.angle_beta   90.00
_cell.angle_gamma   90.00
#
_symmetry.space_group_name_H-M   'P 1'
#
loop_
_entity.id
_entity.type
_entity.pdbx_description
1 polymer ?
#
loop_
_entity_poly.entity_id
_entity_poly.type
_entity_poly.pdbx_seq_one_letter_code
_entity_poly.pdbx_strand_id
1 'polypeptide(L)'
;MNDLSQARGPSHRDDPLRPLAERLNALPGEKQRLFLQQLREKGIDARRLPIVPAPAGAAGALSYSQHRLWLLWQLEPTSSAYHIT
;
A
#
# COMPACT_ATOMS: atom_id res chain seq x y z
N MET A 1 1.88 39.31 1.15
CA MET A 1 2.04 38.37 2.28
C MET A 1 1.15 37.17 1.97
N ASN A 2 1.68 36.16 1.27
CA ASN A 2 0.86 35.12 0.63
C ASN A 2 0.50 34.03 1.64
N ASP A 3 -0.81 33.81 1.78
CA ASP A 3 -1.46 32.88 2.69
C ASP A 3 -1.21 31.42 2.23
N LEU A 4 -0.49 30.63 3.04
CA LEU A 4 -0.15 29.23 2.74
C LEU A 4 -1.30 28.24 3.06
N SER A 5 -2.57 28.65 2.92
CA SER A 5 -3.72 27.79 3.29
C SER A 5 -4.16 26.76 2.24
N GLN A 6 -3.47 26.55 1.12
CA GLN A 6 -4.02 25.75 0.01
C GLN A 6 -3.06 24.66 -0.48
N ALA A 7 -3.00 23.53 0.22
CA ALA A 7 -2.73 22.20 -0.35
C ALA A 7 -2.92 21.05 0.67
N ARG A 8 -3.98 21.07 1.49
CA ARG A 8 -4.44 19.81 2.11
C ARG A 8 -5.20 19.06 1.02
N GLY A 9 -4.57 18.06 0.40
CA GLY A 9 -5.27 17.06 -0.41
C GLY A 9 -6.46 16.47 0.37
N PRO A 10 -7.45 15.86 -0.32
CA PRO A 10 -8.66 15.37 0.32
C PRO A 10 -8.30 14.59 1.58
N SER A 11 -8.82 15.03 2.73
CA SER A 11 -8.55 14.44 4.02
C SER A 11 -8.86 12.94 3.97
N HIS A 12 -7.85 12.08 3.84
CA HIS A 12 -7.97 10.60 3.87
C HIS A 12 -8.66 10.06 5.14
N ARG A 13 -8.97 10.92 6.11
CA ARG A 13 -9.72 10.61 7.34
C ARG A 13 -11.20 10.30 7.07
N ASP A 14 -11.79 10.83 6.00
CA ASP A 14 -13.22 10.72 5.71
C ASP A 14 -13.55 9.79 4.52
N ASP A 15 -12.59 8.97 4.08
CA ASP A 15 -12.81 8.03 2.98
C ASP A 15 -13.76 6.89 3.42
N PRO A 16 -14.96 6.74 2.82
CA PRO A 16 -15.91 5.70 3.20
C PRO A 16 -15.38 4.28 2.96
N LEU A 17 -14.33 4.12 2.15
CA LEU A 17 -13.70 2.82 1.88
C LEU A 17 -12.60 2.46 2.88
N ARG A 18 -12.21 3.39 3.77
CA ARG A 18 -11.17 3.16 4.77
C ARG A 18 -11.48 2.00 5.74
N PRO A 19 -12.70 1.86 6.30
CA PRO A 19 -13.02 0.73 7.17
C PRO A 19 -12.94 -0.63 6.47
N LEU A 20 -13.15 -0.68 5.14
CA LEU A 20 -12.98 -1.90 4.35
C LEU A 20 -11.50 -2.26 4.18
N ALA A 21 -10.65 -1.26 3.94
CA ALA A 21 -9.21 -1.45 3.83
C ALA A 21 -8.58 -1.90 5.15
N GLU A 22 -8.98 -1.31 6.29
CA GLU A 22 -8.50 -1.70 7.62
C GLU A 22 -8.91 -3.15 7.97
N ARG A 23 -10.14 -3.55 7.62
CA ARG A 23 -10.61 -4.93 7.79
C ARG A 23 -9.84 -5.92 6.93
N LEU A 24 -9.58 -5.57 5.67
CA LEU A 24 -8.76 -6.40 4.78
C LEU A 24 -7.37 -6.62 5.39
N ASN A 25 -6.74 -5.57 5.90
CA ASN A 25 -5.42 -5.60 6.49
C ASN A 25 -5.33 -6.43 7.79
N ALA A 26 -6.40 -6.46 8.60
CA ALA A 26 -6.46 -7.24 9.83
C ALA A 26 -6.66 -8.76 9.63
N LEU A 27 -7.05 -9.18 8.42
CA LEU A 27 -7.29 -10.59 8.13
C LEU A 27 -5.97 -11.34 7.80
N PRO A 28 -5.83 -12.62 8.20
CA PRO A 28 -4.72 -13.46 7.73
C PRO A 28 -4.82 -13.69 6.21
N GLY A 29 -3.67 -13.87 5.54
CA GLY A 29 -3.56 -13.84 4.07
C GLY A 29 -4.50 -14.77 3.30
N GLU A 30 -4.85 -15.93 3.86
CA GLU A 30 -5.82 -16.85 3.25
C GLU A 30 -7.24 -16.27 3.25
N LYS A 31 -7.65 -15.63 4.36
CA LYS A 31 -8.97 -14.98 4.47
C LYS A 31 -9.04 -13.67 3.70
N GLN A 32 -7.91 -12.98 3.50
CA GLN A 32 -7.84 -11.79 2.64
C GLN A 32 -8.28 -12.11 1.20
N ARG A 33 -7.88 -13.28 0.66
CA ARG A 33 -8.27 -13.70 -0.69
C ARG A 33 -9.78 -13.88 -0.83
N LEU A 34 -10.40 -14.55 0.14
CA LEU A 34 -11.85 -14.74 0.18
C LEU A 34 -12.59 -13.41 0.35
N PHE A 35 -12.05 -12.48 1.13
CA PHE A 35 -12.61 -11.15 1.29
C PHE A 35 -12.55 -10.33 -0.02
N LEU A 36 -11.42 -10.38 -0.73
CA LEU A 36 -11.27 -9.75 -2.04
C LEU A 36 -12.21 -10.34 -3.08
N GLN A 37 -12.47 -11.65 -3.04
CA GLN A 37 -13.46 -12.29 -3.89
C GLN A 37 -14.86 -11.76 -3.60
N GLN A 38 -15.27 -11.69 -2.33
CA GLN A 38 -16.57 -11.15 -1.94
C GLN A 38 -16.74 -9.67 -2.29
N LEU A 39 -15.67 -8.86 -2.22
CA LEU A 39 -15.72 -7.46 -2.67
C LEU A 39 -16.01 -7.37 -4.17
N ARG A 40 -15.40 -8.23 -4.98
CA ARG A 40 -15.65 -8.30 -6.43
C ARG A 40 -17.09 -8.71 -6.74
N GLU A 41 -17.64 -9.70 -6.02
CA GLU A 41 -19.03 -10.12 -6.16
C GLU A 41 -20.02 -9.00 -5.82
N LYS A 42 -19.67 -8.15 -4.86
CA LYS A 42 -20.45 -6.96 -4.48
C LYS A 42 -20.21 -5.75 -5.40
N GLY A 43 -19.42 -5.90 -6.46
CA GLY A 43 -19.11 -4.83 -7.41
C GLY A 43 -18.17 -3.74 -6.88
N ILE A 44 -17.49 -3.99 -5.76
CA ILE A 44 -16.52 -3.04 -5.17
C ILE A 44 -15.15 -3.32 -5.77
N ASP A 45 -14.60 -2.35 -6.50
CA ASP A 45 -13.25 -2.44 -7.04
C ASP A 45 -12.21 -2.23 -5.93
N ALA A 46 -11.44 -3.28 -5.65
CA ALA A 46 -10.38 -3.27 -4.65
C ALA A 46 -9.29 -2.22 -4.94
N ARG A 47 -9.13 -1.78 -6.20
CA ARG A 47 -8.16 -0.73 -6.58
C ARG A 47 -8.54 0.65 -6.02
N ARG A 48 -9.79 0.83 -5.61
CA ARG A 48 -10.29 2.08 -5.01
C ARG A 48 -10.13 2.10 -3.49
N LEU A 49 -9.75 0.98 -2.88
CA LEU A 49 -9.49 0.95 -1.44
C LEU A 49 -8.27 1.83 -1.12
N PRO A 50 -8.35 2.67 -0.09
CA PRO A 50 -7.21 3.46 0.34
C PRO A 50 -6.09 2.56 0.87
N ILE A 51 -4.85 3.00 0.70
CA ILE A 51 -3.69 2.34 1.31
C ILE A 51 -3.71 2.64 2.81
N VAL A 52 -3.79 1.59 3.63
CA VAL A 52 -3.76 1.67 5.10
C VAL A 52 -2.44 1.14 5.63
N PRO A 53 -1.96 1.63 6.79
CA PRO A 53 -0.73 1.13 7.40
C PRO A 53 -0.79 -0.38 7.66
N ALA A 54 0.28 -1.09 7.32
CA ALA A 54 0.43 -2.50 7.68
C ALA A 54 0.46 -2.66 9.22
N PRO A 55 -0.03 -3.79 9.78
CA PRO A 55 0.02 -4.01 11.20
C PRO A 55 1.48 -4.09 11.68
N ALA A 56 1.74 -3.56 12.87
CA ALA A 56 3.09 -3.57 13.45
C ALA A 56 3.62 -5.02 13.56
N GLY A 57 4.84 -5.26 13.07
CA GLY A 57 5.44 -6.59 13.04
C GLY A 57 5.12 -7.44 11.81
N ALA A 58 4.25 -6.99 10.91
CA ALA A 58 4.10 -7.58 9.58
C ALA A 58 5.23 -7.11 8.66
N ALA A 59 6.47 -7.53 8.95
CA ALA A 59 7.53 -7.50 7.97
C ALA A 59 7.16 -8.50 6.87
N GLY A 60 6.46 -8.02 5.84
CA GLY A 60 6.14 -8.84 4.68
C GLY A 60 7.42 -9.40 4.07
N ALA A 61 7.41 -10.66 3.65
CA ALA A 61 8.51 -11.19 2.85
C ALA A 61 8.65 -10.29 1.61
N LEU A 62 9.86 -9.78 1.36
CA LEU A 62 10.11 -8.94 0.19
C LEU A 62 9.67 -9.72 -1.06
N SER A 63 9.01 -9.04 -1.98
CA SER A 63 8.70 -9.65 -3.26
C SER A 63 10.02 -10.05 -3.96
N TYR A 64 9.96 -11.02 -4.87
CA TYR A 64 11.15 -11.46 -5.62
C TYR A 64 11.88 -10.27 -6.29
N SER A 65 11.12 -9.33 -6.85
CA SER A 65 11.66 -8.11 -7.44
C SER A 65 12.33 -7.19 -6.41
N GLN A 66 11.79 -7.08 -5.20
CA GLN A 66 12.38 -6.30 -4.11
C GLN A 66 13.68 -6.95 -3.61
N HIS A 67 13.73 -8.27 -3.45
CA HIS A 67 14.95 -8.99 -3.10
C HIS A 67 16.05 -8.80 -4.16
N ARG A 68 15.70 -8.87 -5.45
CA ARG A 68 16.65 -8.62 -6.54
C ARG A 68 17.22 -7.21 -6.48
N LEU A 69 16.38 -6.20 -6.29
CA LEU A 69 16.82 -4.81 -6.18
C LEU A 69 17.73 -4.61 -4.96
N TRP A 70 17.37 -5.20 -3.82
CA TRP A 70 18.19 -5.16 -2.61
C TRP A 70 19.57 -5.79 -2.82
N LEU A 71 19.64 -6.96 -3.48
CA LEU A 71 20.90 -7.63 -3.81
C LEU A 71 21.76 -6.79 -4.77
N LEU A 72 21.13 -6.23 -5.80
CA LEU A 72 21.81 -5.38 -6.78
C LEU A 72 22.36 -4.10 -6.12
N TRP A 73 21.65 -3.54 -5.15
CA TRP A 73 22.12 -2.42 -4.35
C TRP A 73 23.32 -2.78 -3.44
N GLN A 74 23.35 -4.00 -2.89
CA GLN A 74 24.51 -4.48 -2.12
C GLN A 74 25.78 -4.65 -2.98
N LEU A 75 25.62 -4.99 -4.27
CA LEU A 75 26.74 -5.21 -5.19
C LEU A 75 27.30 -3.90 -5.76
N GLU A 76 26.43 -2.93 -6.09
CA GLU A 76 26.83 -1.66 -6.73
C GLU A 76 26.09 -0.48 -6.06
N PRO A 77 26.48 -0.12 -4.82
CA PRO A 77 25.76 0.86 -4.00
C PRO A 77 25.82 2.30 -4.53
N THR A 78 26.76 2.61 -5.42
CA THR A 78 26.94 3.94 -6.04
C THR A 78 26.24 4.08 -7.39
N SER A 79 25.58 3.03 -7.88
CA SER A 79 24.95 3.04 -9.22
C SER A 79 23.67 3.87 -9.26
N SER A 80 23.59 4.79 -10.21
CA SER A 80 22.40 5.61 -10.48
C SER A 80 21.27 4.84 -11.19
N ALA A 81 21.54 3.60 -11.64
CA ALA A 81 20.58 2.78 -12.40
C ALA A 81 19.35 2.35 -11.58
N TYR A 82 19.40 2.48 -10.26
CA TYR A 82 18.33 2.07 -9.34
C TYR A 82 17.49 3.24 -8.82
N HIS A 83 17.81 4.48 -9.23
CA HIS A 83 16.97 5.65 -8.98
C HIS A 83 15.89 5.73 -10.07
N ILE A 84 14.65 5.40 -9.73
CA ILE A 84 13.50 5.75 -10.58
C ILE A 84 13.13 7.19 -10.21
N THR A 85 13.44 8.14 -11.10
CA THR A 85 13.00 9.55 -11.00
C THR A 85 11.72 9.78 -11.78
#